data_AF-A0A4Q2DLL0-F1
#
_entry.id   AF-A0A4Q2DLL0-F1
#
_cell.length_a   1.000
_cell.length_b   1.000
_cell.length_c   1.000
_cell.angle_alpha   90.00
_cell.angle_beta   90.00
_cell.angle_gamma   90.00
#
_symmetry.space_group_name_H-M   'P 1'
#
loop_
_entity.id
_entity.type
_entity.pdbx_description
1 polymer ?
#
loop_
_entity_poly.entity_id
_entity_poly.type
_entity_poly.pdbx_seq_one_letter_code
_entity_poly.pdbx_strand_id
1 'polypeptide(L)'
;MAKETVTPPSPSPITPPASPCVIGDREAYGYFYGQFSRPKLVARSDSSTRPWASIVGGYQGWPTKRYFANVGYHERLASFWLTPSKRDELVELLDSMSVQFTTIDPVRIVEPKERDYTGEMAMVGHRALAVAIKPDTLSREKGLEVVVACKALLQRHGIDDVECLIREAECFSSAGPLKFEEPTPFLHGWTAHIHIPTTSTLGTSIATTRTPEIEGTRGFYVASKRSGKLYFLTCRHVVLPCNSAEDNVEYKYTDPSQPRIGVIQPSPESFEGTRKRAKKELKDWENNPNKGGGTIPVPRVIEQLKPELPILDRWKDPSDRVIGHVVYSPPLVAGAKHQEYTLDVAVCEVDPSLLDANNFLGNVVDWGNTLGFCLTSYGFEFSPETRLQRLNGFVPMDEMVKPGSKSLSEPGEDTECLVVSKRGAASEVTFGKANNLPSLRTYEFGTGSKLRALQWGIFRFNQGKTKNFSERGGDSGATVFDSRGRIFGLVTGWSGNKEDVAITYAMPAEFAVAEISKRWEKVHTNVLEREPQRTFGSLFLSSIISLFKFPLLSFLPSLFK
;
A
#
# COMPACT_ATOMS: atom_id res chain seq x y z
N MET A 1 -15.13 62.43 30.58
CA MET A 1 -15.57 61.32 31.45
C MET A 1 -15.39 60.05 30.64
N ALA A 2 -14.26 59.39 30.89
CA ALA A 2 -14.26 58.16 31.68
C ALA A 2 -15.06 57.12 30.88
N LYS A 3 -14.46 56.43 29.90
CA LYS A 3 -13.69 55.19 30.16
C LYS A 3 -14.29 54.44 31.36
N GLU A 4 -15.54 54.03 31.21
CA GLU A 4 -16.03 52.79 31.82
C GLU A 4 -15.75 51.69 30.80
N THR A 5 -14.56 51.09 30.80
CA THR A 5 -14.15 50.08 31.79
C THR A 5 -15.28 49.14 32.15
N VAL A 6 -15.86 48.49 31.12
CA VAL A 6 -16.15 47.07 31.30
C VAL A 6 -14.82 46.36 31.26
N THR A 7 -14.29 46.26 32.47
CA THR A 7 -13.27 45.32 32.91
C THR A 7 -13.26 44.08 32.03
N PRO A 8 -12.08 43.71 31.47
CA PRO A 8 -11.96 42.42 30.83
C PRO A 8 -12.43 41.39 31.85
N PRO A 9 -13.17 40.33 31.46
CA PRO A 9 -13.38 39.24 32.39
C PRO A 9 -12.01 38.88 32.98
N SER A 10 -11.93 38.99 34.31
CA SER A 10 -10.77 38.75 35.17
C SER A 10 -9.88 37.70 34.52
N PRO A 11 -8.54 37.93 34.43
CA PRO A 11 -7.66 36.97 33.83
C PRO A 11 -7.96 35.64 34.51
N SER A 12 -8.49 34.71 33.73
CA SER A 12 -8.17 33.32 33.98
C SER A 12 -6.69 33.33 34.30
N PRO A 13 -6.30 32.91 35.52
CA PRO A 13 -5.13 33.39 36.26
C PRO A 13 -3.91 33.63 35.37
N ILE A 14 -3.20 34.77 35.56
CA ILE A 14 -2.00 35.16 34.77
C ILE A 14 -1.14 33.93 34.58
N THR A 15 -1.22 33.42 33.37
CA THR A 15 -0.46 32.26 32.98
C THR A 15 0.97 32.75 32.87
N PRO A 16 1.94 32.16 33.58
CA PRO A 16 3.36 32.52 33.52
C PRO A 16 3.81 32.73 32.05
N PRO A 17 4.80 33.62 31.78
CA PRO A 17 5.24 33.96 30.41
C PRO A 17 5.42 32.65 29.70
N ALA A 18 4.54 32.43 28.74
CA ALA A 18 4.21 31.09 28.37
C ALA A 18 5.51 30.49 27.87
N SER A 19 6.07 29.61 28.68
CA SER A 19 7.28 28.91 28.32
C SER A 19 6.96 28.26 26.99
N PRO A 20 7.91 28.23 26.03
CA PRO A 20 7.60 27.63 24.75
C PRO A 20 7.00 26.26 25.07
N CYS A 21 5.78 26.07 24.64
CA CYS A 21 4.99 24.95 25.05
C CYS A 21 5.24 23.84 24.07
N VAL A 22 5.07 22.62 24.57
CA VAL A 22 4.97 21.46 23.70
C VAL A 22 3.80 21.72 22.77
N ILE A 23 4.10 21.83 21.47
CA ILE A 23 3.09 22.17 20.47
C ILE A 23 2.10 21.03 20.32
N GLY A 24 0.82 21.39 20.24
CA GLY A 24 -0.26 20.44 20.01
C GLY A 24 -0.21 19.84 18.61
N ASP A 25 -0.87 18.71 18.43
CA ASP A 25 -0.78 17.95 17.18
C ASP A 25 -1.25 18.75 15.97
N ARG A 26 -2.36 19.49 16.08
CA ARG A 26 -2.88 20.28 14.95
C ARG A 26 -1.82 21.23 14.38
N GLU A 27 -1.00 21.80 15.25
CA GLU A 27 0.05 22.71 14.87
C GLU A 27 1.25 22.01 14.24
N ALA A 28 1.72 20.93 14.88
CA ALA A 28 2.87 20.17 14.40
C ALA A 28 2.73 19.79 12.91
N TYR A 29 1.52 19.43 12.50
CA TYR A 29 1.20 19.07 11.12
C TYR A 29 0.77 20.24 10.22
N GLY A 30 0.20 21.30 10.81
CA GLY A 30 -0.37 22.41 10.07
C GLY A 30 0.54 23.63 9.92
N TYR A 31 1.72 23.64 10.54
CA TYR A 31 2.60 24.81 10.56
C TYR A 31 3.16 25.15 9.17
N PHE A 32 3.75 24.19 8.45
CA PHE A 32 4.37 24.39 7.11
C PHE A 32 3.41 24.14 5.94
N TYR A 33 2.10 24.36 6.14
CA TYR A 33 1.06 24.07 5.15
C TYR A 33 1.29 24.72 3.76
N GLY A 34 2.06 25.80 3.70
CA GLY A 34 2.37 26.54 2.47
C GLY A 34 3.55 26.00 1.65
N GLN A 35 4.36 25.07 2.18
CA GLN A 35 5.43 24.42 1.43
C GLN A 35 4.92 23.17 0.73
N PHE A 36 5.45 22.84 -0.46
CA PHE A 36 5.02 21.65 -1.20
C PHE A 36 5.35 20.34 -0.45
N SER A 37 6.46 20.29 0.27
CA SER A 37 6.88 19.10 1.04
C SER A 37 6.27 18.99 2.46
N ARG A 38 5.66 20.07 2.98
CA ARG A 38 4.98 20.15 4.30
C ARG A 38 5.69 19.37 5.44
N PRO A 39 6.94 19.70 5.77
CA PRO A 39 7.66 19.00 6.85
C PRO A 39 6.93 19.14 8.20
N LYS A 40 7.00 18.12 9.07
CA LYS A 40 6.43 18.18 10.42
C LYS A 40 7.29 19.07 11.31
N LEU A 41 6.64 19.99 12.00
CA LEU A 41 7.28 20.82 13.01
C LEU A 41 7.30 20.03 14.33
N VAL A 42 8.48 19.92 14.95
CA VAL A 42 8.67 19.20 16.23
C VAL A 42 8.60 20.18 17.39
N ALA A 43 9.40 21.24 17.31
CA ALA A 43 9.41 22.28 18.32
C ALA A 43 9.78 23.60 17.67
N ARG A 44 9.32 24.68 18.28
CA ARG A 44 9.78 26.03 17.97
C ARG A 44 9.82 26.84 19.24
N SER A 45 10.85 27.67 19.38
CA SER A 45 11.08 28.48 20.58
C SER A 45 10.00 29.54 20.80
N ASP A 46 9.17 29.81 19.80
CA ASP A 46 8.13 30.83 19.83
C ASP A 46 6.70 30.23 19.88
N SER A 47 6.56 28.95 20.23
CA SER A 47 5.26 28.23 20.24
C SER A 47 4.19 28.92 21.07
N SER A 48 4.61 29.50 22.18
CA SER A 48 3.79 30.21 23.14
C SER A 48 3.59 31.69 22.82
N THR A 49 4.55 32.34 22.18
CA THR A 49 4.51 33.78 21.85
C THR A 49 3.82 34.06 20.52
N ARG A 50 3.82 33.08 19.61
CA ARG A 50 3.07 33.10 18.35
C ARG A 50 2.16 31.88 18.23
N PRO A 51 1.06 31.74 19.01
CA PRO A 51 0.21 30.55 18.97
C PRO A 51 -0.33 30.24 17.57
N TRP A 52 -0.39 28.95 17.23
CA TRP A 52 -0.90 28.49 15.94
C TRP A 52 -2.43 28.24 16.00
N ALA A 53 -3.18 28.66 14.98
CA ALA A 53 -4.63 28.51 14.90
C ALA A 53 -5.07 27.90 13.56
N SER A 54 -6.03 26.96 13.58
CA SER A 54 -6.43 26.18 12.40
C SER A 54 -7.37 26.92 11.44
N ILE A 55 -8.16 27.89 11.91
CA ILE A 55 -9.15 28.62 11.10
C ILE A 55 -9.21 30.05 11.60
N VAL A 56 -8.36 30.93 11.09
CA VAL A 56 -8.65 32.38 11.08
C VAL A 56 -8.14 32.94 9.77
N GLY A 57 -9.07 33.35 8.91
CA GLY A 57 -8.79 34.28 7.81
C GLY A 57 -8.44 33.67 6.45
N GLY A 58 -9.07 32.56 6.06
CA GLY A 58 -9.15 32.17 4.66
C GLY A 58 -10.54 31.63 4.35
N TYR A 59 -11.26 32.27 3.43
CA TYR A 59 -12.70 32.08 3.11
C TYR A 59 -13.14 30.65 2.72
N GLN A 60 -12.25 29.65 2.84
CA GLN A 60 -12.46 28.26 2.45
C GLN A 60 -12.01 27.23 3.52
N GLY A 61 -11.71 27.65 4.76
CA GLY A 61 -11.54 26.74 5.93
C GLY A 61 -10.16 26.07 6.08
N TRP A 62 -9.11 26.57 5.42
CA TRP A 62 -7.78 25.94 5.40
C TRP A 62 -6.75 26.60 6.34
N PRO A 63 -5.74 25.85 6.83
CA PRO A 63 -4.66 26.41 7.66
C PRO A 63 -3.85 27.50 6.94
N THR A 64 -3.31 28.45 7.71
CA THR A 64 -2.49 29.54 7.16
C THR A 64 -1.23 29.00 6.49
N LYS A 65 -0.97 29.43 5.24
CA LYS A 65 0.20 29.00 4.46
C LYS A 65 1.48 29.63 5.02
N ARG A 66 2.36 28.83 5.63
CA ARG A 66 3.72 29.27 5.99
C ARG A 66 4.77 28.56 5.14
N TYR A 67 5.82 29.29 4.75
CA TYR A 67 6.94 28.75 4.00
C TYR A 67 8.25 29.49 4.31
N PHE A 68 9.38 28.87 3.96
CA PHE A 68 10.71 29.45 4.13
C PHE A 68 11.01 30.50 3.04
N ALA A 69 11.67 31.57 3.45
CA ALA A 69 12.16 32.65 2.61
C ALA A 69 13.54 33.13 3.10
N ASN A 70 14.16 34.07 2.37
CA ASN A 70 15.49 34.61 2.68
C ASN A 70 15.53 35.31 4.06
N VAL A 71 16.53 34.99 4.88
CA VAL A 71 16.71 35.49 6.25
C VAL A 71 16.91 37.02 6.33
N GLY A 72 17.53 37.64 5.33
CA GLY A 72 17.85 39.08 5.29
C GLY A 72 18.99 39.51 6.23
N TYR A 73 19.60 40.66 5.96
CA TYR A 73 20.81 41.11 6.67
C TYR A 73 20.52 41.46 8.15
N HIS A 74 21.36 40.90 9.03
CA HIS A 74 21.35 41.16 10.46
C HIS A 74 22.78 41.01 10.99
N GLU A 75 23.38 42.12 11.44
CA GLU A 75 24.82 42.22 11.69
C GLU A 75 25.34 41.22 12.74
N ARG A 76 24.68 41.10 13.91
CA ARG A 76 25.15 40.19 14.98
C ARG A 76 24.98 38.71 14.64
N LEU A 77 23.84 38.31 14.07
CA LEU A 77 23.62 36.96 13.53
C LEU A 77 24.64 36.60 12.45
N ALA A 78 24.92 37.51 11.51
CA ALA A 78 25.93 37.24 10.49
C ALA A 78 27.34 37.10 11.11
N SER A 79 27.70 37.93 12.10
CA SER A 79 28.98 37.84 12.81
C SER A 79 29.13 36.53 13.60
N PHE A 80 28.07 36.09 14.29
CA PHE A 80 28.02 34.79 14.97
C PHE A 80 28.10 33.64 13.96
N TRP A 81 27.23 33.67 12.94
CA TRP A 81 27.08 32.58 11.99
C TRP A 81 28.22 32.47 11.01
N LEU A 82 29.02 33.51 10.75
CA LEU A 82 30.15 33.42 9.82
C LEU A 82 31.49 33.17 10.53
N THR A 83 31.57 33.37 11.84
CA THR A 83 32.76 33.05 12.63
C THR A 83 32.77 31.56 13.04
N PRO A 84 33.72 30.74 12.57
CA PRO A 84 33.66 29.28 12.73
C PRO A 84 33.56 28.79 14.17
N SER A 85 34.40 29.30 15.08
CA SER A 85 34.41 28.85 16.48
C SER A 85 33.04 29.00 17.17
N LYS A 86 32.30 30.05 16.85
CA LYS A 86 30.95 30.29 17.40
C LYS A 86 29.89 29.34 16.80
N ARG A 87 30.06 28.91 15.54
CA ARG A 87 29.19 27.90 14.93
C ARG A 87 29.46 26.51 15.48
N ASP A 88 30.73 26.18 15.70
CA ASP A 88 31.12 24.88 16.23
C ASP A 88 30.58 24.69 17.66
N GLU A 89 30.55 25.76 18.48
CA GLU A 89 29.85 25.76 19.78
C GLU A 89 28.36 25.36 19.68
N LEU A 90 27.67 25.72 18.59
CA LEU A 90 26.28 25.31 18.37
C LEU A 90 26.18 23.83 17.96
N VAL A 91 27.09 23.34 17.13
CA VAL A 91 27.12 21.93 16.71
C VAL A 91 27.46 21.03 17.89
N GLU A 92 28.46 21.39 18.69
CA GLU A 92 28.84 20.67 19.90
C GLU A 92 27.71 20.66 20.94
N LEU A 93 26.96 21.76 21.08
CA LEU A 93 25.76 21.78 21.91
C LEU A 93 24.73 20.75 21.43
N LEU A 94 24.44 20.70 20.13
CA LEU A 94 23.49 19.75 19.57
C LEU A 94 23.97 18.30 19.75
N ASP A 95 25.24 18.01 19.49
CA ASP A 95 25.83 16.68 19.69
C ASP A 95 25.80 16.27 21.17
N SER A 96 26.09 17.20 22.09
CA SER A 96 26.03 16.94 23.55
C SER A 96 24.61 16.63 24.03
N MET A 97 23.60 17.23 23.39
CA MET A 97 22.18 16.94 23.62
C MET A 97 21.70 15.71 22.82
N SER A 98 22.64 15.03 22.14
CA SER A 98 22.41 13.83 21.33
C SER A 98 21.46 14.07 20.14
N VAL A 99 21.51 15.26 19.53
CA VAL A 99 20.69 15.63 18.37
C VAL A 99 21.42 15.29 17.08
N GLN A 100 20.92 14.29 16.35
CA GLN A 100 21.46 13.90 15.04
C GLN A 100 20.83 14.73 13.91
N PHE A 101 21.38 15.92 13.66
CA PHE A 101 20.86 16.82 12.63
C PHE A 101 21.37 16.46 11.22
N THR A 102 20.55 16.77 10.22
CA THR A 102 20.85 16.59 8.80
C THR A 102 21.25 17.91 8.13
N THR A 103 20.60 19.03 8.49
CA THR A 103 20.96 20.40 8.06
C THR A 103 20.64 21.44 9.15
N ILE A 104 21.28 22.60 9.11
CA ILE A 104 20.90 23.77 9.91
C ILE A 104 20.88 25.00 9.00
N ASP A 105 19.71 25.63 8.89
CA ASP A 105 19.43 26.64 7.87
C ASP A 105 18.99 27.98 8.52
N PRO A 106 19.74 29.09 8.37
CA PRO A 106 19.24 30.43 8.71
C PRO A 106 18.19 30.88 7.70
N VAL A 107 16.95 31.07 8.15
CA VAL A 107 15.79 31.31 7.29
C VAL A 107 14.89 32.42 7.84
N ARG A 108 14.01 32.96 6.99
CA ARG A 108 12.83 33.70 7.45
C ARG A 108 11.58 32.86 7.21
N ILE A 109 10.71 32.76 8.21
CA ILE A 109 9.38 32.18 8.03
C ILE A 109 8.43 33.31 7.65
N VAL A 110 7.69 33.10 6.57
CA VAL A 110 6.75 34.08 6.06
C VAL A 110 5.34 33.53 6.11
N GLU A 111 4.43 34.40 6.56
CA GLU A 111 3.00 34.16 6.64
C GLU A 111 2.28 35.30 5.89
N PRO A 112 1.59 34.99 4.78
CA PRO A 112 0.73 35.96 4.12
C PRO A 112 -0.58 36.12 4.89
N LYS A 113 -0.94 37.36 5.25
CA LYS A 113 -2.31 37.69 5.70
C LYS A 113 -3.15 38.14 4.50
N GLU A 114 -4.43 37.81 4.52
CA GLU A 114 -5.41 38.28 3.53
C GLU A 114 -5.65 39.80 3.66
N ARG A 115 -6.12 40.42 2.57
CA ARG A 115 -6.46 41.85 2.54
C ARG A 115 -7.49 42.16 3.63
N ASP A 116 -7.25 43.22 4.40
CA ASP A 116 -8.31 43.83 5.19
C ASP A 116 -9.29 44.59 4.27
N TYR A 117 -10.39 45.10 4.83
CA TYR A 117 -11.44 45.81 4.07
C TYR A 117 -10.94 47.09 3.38
N THR A 118 -9.71 47.51 3.66
CA THR A 118 -9.03 48.64 3.02
C THR A 118 -8.14 48.25 1.83
N GLY A 119 -7.87 46.94 1.64
CA GLY A 119 -7.33 46.39 0.39
C GLY A 119 -5.81 46.22 0.30
N GLU A 120 -5.04 46.47 1.37
CA GLU A 120 -3.59 46.20 1.39
C GLU A 120 -3.26 44.80 1.95
N MET A 121 -2.18 44.18 1.45
CA MET A 121 -1.69 42.89 1.96
C MET A 121 -0.51 43.10 2.91
N ALA A 122 -0.71 42.82 4.20
CA ALA A 122 0.36 42.83 5.18
C ALA A 122 1.02 41.44 5.27
N MET A 123 2.34 41.38 5.06
CA MET A 123 3.14 40.17 5.22
C MET A 123 3.78 40.17 6.61
N VAL A 124 3.53 39.14 7.40
CA VAL A 124 4.15 38.98 8.72
C VAL A 124 5.16 37.85 8.64
N GLY A 125 6.40 38.10 9.03
CA GLY A 125 7.43 37.08 9.00
C GLY A 125 8.57 37.38 9.95
N HIS A 126 9.15 36.34 10.52
CA HIS A 126 10.21 36.40 11.54
C HIS A 126 11.37 35.49 11.15
N ARG A 127 12.56 35.78 11.69
CA ARG A 127 13.80 35.04 11.38
C ARG A 127 13.94 33.85 12.32
N ALA A 128 14.47 32.75 11.80
CA ALA A 128 14.74 31.55 12.56
C ALA A 128 15.97 30.79 12.05
N LEU A 129 16.62 30.04 12.93
CA LEU A 129 17.48 28.91 12.56
C LEU A 129 16.63 27.64 12.52
N ALA A 130 16.51 27.05 11.33
CA ALA A 130 15.76 25.82 11.10
C ALA A 130 16.70 24.62 11.10
N VAL A 131 16.63 23.81 12.15
CA VAL A 131 17.38 22.55 12.25
C VAL A 131 16.53 21.44 11.65
N ALA A 132 17.07 20.72 10.67
CA ALA A 132 16.47 19.51 10.14
C ALA A 132 17.05 18.29 10.87
N ILE A 133 16.16 17.40 11.31
CA ILE A 133 16.51 16.11 11.90
C ILE A 133 15.76 15.00 11.17
N LYS A 134 16.20 13.75 11.32
CA LYS A 134 15.40 12.64 10.80
C LYS A 134 14.08 12.52 11.59
N PRO A 135 12.97 12.10 10.96
CA PRO A 135 11.67 11.96 11.63
C PRO A 135 11.74 11.18 12.94
N ASP A 136 11.01 11.64 13.97
CA ASP A 136 10.84 11.01 15.29
C ASP A 136 12.15 10.71 16.06
N THR A 137 13.29 11.26 15.63
CA THR A 137 14.57 11.13 16.38
C THR A 137 14.63 12.01 17.63
N LEU A 138 13.62 12.86 17.83
CA LEU A 138 13.55 13.79 18.96
C LEU A 138 12.09 14.03 19.35
N SER A 139 11.74 13.88 20.63
CA SER A 139 10.38 14.18 21.12
C SER A 139 10.10 15.68 21.11
N ARG A 140 8.85 16.10 21.21
CA ARG A 140 8.52 17.54 21.25
C ARG A 140 8.89 18.15 22.60
N GLU A 141 8.83 17.37 23.68
CA GLU A 141 9.27 17.74 25.03
C GLU A 141 10.80 17.95 25.04
N LYS A 142 11.55 17.02 24.43
CA LYS A 142 12.99 17.14 24.31
C LYS A 142 13.40 18.18 23.27
N GLY A 143 12.68 18.25 22.16
CA GLY A 143 12.84 19.24 21.11
C GLY A 143 12.57 20.64 21.63
N LEU A 144 11.63 20.80 22.55
CA LEU A 144 11.41 22.02 23.30
C LEU A 144 12.64 22.39 24.14
N GLU A 145 13.18 21.45 24.92
CA GLU A 145 14.43 21.67 25.65
C GLU A 145 15.57 22.09 24.72
N VAL A 146 15.68 21.46 23.54
CA VAL A 146 16.71 21.77 22.53
C VAL A 146 16.50 23.17 21.93
N VAL A 147 15.31 23.54 21.45
CA VAL A 147 15.11 24.89 20.87
C VAL A 147 15.28 25.98 21.92
N VAL A 148 14.96 25.70 23.20
CA VAL A 148 15.23 26.62 24.32
C VAL A 148 16.74 26.76 24.56
N ALA A 149 17.50 25.66 24.57
CA ALA A 149 18.94 25.70 24.74
C ALA A 149 19.65 26.41 23.57
N CYS A 150 19.24 26.13 22.32
CA CYS A 150 19.76 26.81 21.14
C CYS A 150 19.44 28.32 21.15
N LYS A 151 18.21 28.71 21.51
CA LYS A 151 17.85 30.13 21.63
C LYS A 151 18.69 30.84 22.71
N ALA A 152 18.88 30.21 23.87
CA ALA A 152 19.69 30.77 24.95
C ALA A 152 21.16 30.95 24.55
N LEU A 153 21.72 30.03 23.76
CA LEU A 153 23.07 30.19 23.20
C LEU A 153 23.15 31.43 22.29
N LEU A 154 22.19 31.65 21.38
CA LEU A 154 22.17 32.83 20.51
C LEU A 154 22.08 34.15 21.30
N GLN A 155 21.27 34.18 22.37
CA GLN A 155 21.12 35.35 23.24
C GLN A 155 22.39 35.71 24.01
N ARG A 156 23.18 34.70 24.43
CA ARG A 156 24.51 34.95 25.02
C ARG A 156 25.48 35.65 24.06
N HIS A 157 25.24 35.52 22.76
CA HIS A 157 25.94 36.28 21.72
C HIS A 157 25.21 37.55 21.27
N GLY A 158 24.18 37.99 22.01
CA GLY A 158 23.44 39.23 21.80
C GLY A 158 22.50 39.20 20.60
N ILE A 159 22.01 38.02 20.22
CA ILE A 159 21.07 37.81 19.11
C ILE A 159 19.73 37.36 19.69
N ASP A 160 18.86 38.32 19.96
CA ASP A 160 17.60 38.08 20.66
C ASP A 160 16.39 37.91 19.74
N ASP A 161 16.46 38.37 18.48
CA ASP A 161 15.33 38.45 17.55
C ASP A 161 15.24 37.30 16.53
N VAL A 162 16.06 36.24 16.70
CA VAL A 162 16.10 35.06 15.82
C VAL A 162 15.65 33.82 16.59
N GLU A 163 14.59 33.18 16.11
CA GLU A 163 14.01 32.00 16.76
C GLU A 163 14.72 30.69 16.36
N CYS A 164 14.47 29.61 17.08
CA CYS A 164 14.96 28.28 16.76
C CYS A 164 13.77 27.35 16.53
N LEU A 165 13.85 26.55 15.47
CA LEU A 165 12.84 25.54 15.20
C LEU A 165 13.47 24.24 14.71
N ILE A 166 12.79 23.15 15.00
CA ILE A 166 13.19 21.81 14.59
C ILE A 166 12.10 21.25 13.70
N ARG A 167 12.52 20.78 12.52
CA ARG A 167 11.66 20.11 11.56
C ARG A 167 12.23 18.75 11.22
N GLU A 168 11.34 17.85 10.86
CA GLU A 168 11.74 16.55 10.33
C GLU A 168 12.05 16.67 8.82
N ALA A 169 13.25 16.24 8.40
CA ALA A 169 13.68 16.22 7.01
C ALA A 169 14.98 15.40 6.76
N GLU A 170 15.07 14.77 5.59
CA GLU A 170 16.19 13.93 5.13
C GLU A 170 16.83 14.46 3.83
N CYS A 171 18.11 14.15 3.59
CA CYS A 171 18.89 14.54 2.40
C CYS A 171 19.23 13.30 1.54
N PHE A 172 19.10 13.40 0.21
CA PHE A 172 19.31 12.27 -0.72
C PHE A 172 20.16 12.66 -1.95
N SER A 173 20.93 11.70 -2.49
CA SER A 173 21.60 11.77 -3.82
C SER A 173 20.75 11.03 -4.87
N SER A 174 20.63 11.54 -6.10
CA SER A 174 19.60 11.10 -7.06
C SER A 174 19.96 9.90 -7.95
N ALA A 175 20.11 8.69 -7.39
CA ALA A 175 20.04 7.44 -8.18
C ALA A 175 19.50 6.23 -7.34
N GLY A 176 18.46 5.56 -7.85
CA GLY A 176 17.84 4.32 -7.34
C GLY A 176 16.73 3.82 -8.29
N PRO A 177 16.28 2.54 -8.24
CA PRO A 177 15.24 2.04 -9.14
C PRO A 177 13.89 2.72 -8.87
N LEU A 178 13.08 2.84 -9.93
CA LEU A 178 11.79 3.52 -9.89
C LEU A 178 10.82 2.77 -8.95
N LYS A 179 10.03 3.50 -8.15
CA LYS A 179 8.86 2.90 -7.45
C LYS A 179 7.95 2.22 -8.49
N PHE A 180 7.18 1.22 -8.07
CA PHE A 180 6.12 0.69 -8.91
C PHE A 180 5.24 1.82 -9.46
N GLU A 181 5.10 1.86 -10.78
CA GLU A 181 4.15 2.75 -11.44
C GLU A 181 2.79 2.07 -11.39
N GLU A 182 2.01 2.37 -10.36
CA GLU A 182 0.64 1.88 -10.30
C GLU A 182 -0.16 2.30 -11.53
N PRO A 183 -1.10 1.46 -12.00
CA PRO A 183 -1.89 1.79 -13.18
C PRO A 183 -2.59 3.12 -12.95
N THR A 184 -2.28 4.11 -13.79
CA THR A 184 -3.07 5.34 -13.83
C THR A 184 -4.43 5.01 -14.44
N PRO A 185 -5.54 5.58 -13.96
CA PRO A 185 -6.83 5.45 -14.63
C PRO A 185 -6.74 6.12 -16.00
N PHE A 186 -6.57 5.33 -17.06
CA PHE A 186 -6.62 5.82 -18.44
C PHE A 186 -7.68 5.07 -19.23
N LEU A 187 -8.43 5.83 -20.04
CA LEU A 187 -9.57 5.33 -20.81
C LEU A 187 -9.24 4.27 -21.88
N HIS A 188 -7.97 4.05 -22.24
CA HIS A 188 -7.61 3.23 -23.39
C HIS A 188 -6.41 2.28 -23.12
N GLY A 189 -6.69 0.99 -22.91
CA GLY A 189 -5.75 -0.07 -22.51
C GLY A 189 -4.64 -0.48 -23.51
N TRP A 190 -4.27 0.35 -24.50
CA TRP A 190 -3.33 -0.03 -25.56
C TRP A 190 -1.95 -0.46 -25.02
N THR A 191 -1.43 0.27 -24.04
CA THR A 191 -0.17 -0.04 -23.37
C THR A 191 -0.36 -0.92 -22.13
N ALA A 192 -1.57 -1.38 -21.81
CA ALA A 192 -1.83 -2.13 -20.59
C ALA A 192 -0.95 -3.39 -20.46
N HIS A 193 -0.69 -4.07 -21.57
CA HIS A 193 0.19 -5.25 -21.60
C HIS A 193 1.66 -4.93 -21.30
N ILE A 194 2.07 -3.67 -21.38
CA ILE A 194 3.42 -3.17 -21.06
C ILE A 194 3.53 -2.81 -19.58
N HIS A 195 2.54 -2.08 -19.05
CA HIS A 195 2.59 -1.59 -17.68
C HIS A 195 2.15 -2.63 -16.65
N ILE A 196 1.11 -3.43 -16.94
CA ILE A 196 0.57 -4.39 -15.96
C ILE A 196 1.67 -5.30 -15.37
N PRO A 197 2.59 -5.89 -16.17
CA PRO A 197 3.69 -6.71 -15.63
C PRO A 197 4.55 -6.00 -14.58
N THR A 198 4.65 -4.67 -14.64
CA THR A 198 5.44 -3.82 -13.73
C THR A 198 4.55 -3.03 -12.76
N THR A 199 3.39 -3.56 -12.36
CA THR A 199 2.47 -2.93 -11.37
C THR A 199 2.25 -3.83 -10.14
N SER A 200 1.56 -3.35 -9.10
CA SER A 200 1.08 -4.19 -7.99
C SER A 200 -0.20 -5.00 -8.29
N THR A 201 -0.77 -4.90 -9.49
CA THR A 201 -2.01 -5.63 -9.82
C THR A 201 -1.82 -7.15 -9.83
N LEU A 202 -2.85 -7.90 -9.45
CA LEU A 202 -2.78 -9.35 -9.39
C LEU A 202 -2.63 -9.97 -10.80
N GLY A 203 -2.02 -11.14 -10.89
CA GLY A 203 -1.93 -11.85 -12.15
C GLY A 203 -0.70 -11.51 -13.00
N THR A 204 0.38 -11.03 -12.38
CA THR A 204 1.67 -10.73 -13.01
C THR A 204 2.60 -11.94 -12.99
N SER A 205 3.44 -12.09 -14.01
CA SER A 205 4.44 -13.17 -14.07
C SER A 205 5.50 -12.99 -13.00
N ILE A 206 5.88 -14.09 -12.36
CA ILE A 206 6.97 -14.12 -11.39
C ILE A 206 7.88 -15.31 -11.65
N ALA A 207 9.14 -15.14 -11.28
CA ALA A 207 10.12 -16.21 -11.14
C ALA A 207 10.94 -15.95 -9.87
N THR A 208 11.90 -16.82 -9.55
CA THR A 208 12.82 -16.55 -8.44
C THR A 208 14.24 -16.29 -8.94
N THR A 209 15.06 -15.67 -8.09
CA THR A 209 16.50 -15.53 -8.33
C THR A 209 17.23 -16.88 -8.39
N ARG A 210 16.62 -17.95 -7.87
CA ARG A 210 17.19 -19.31 -7.85
C ARG A 210 16.80 -20.13 -9.07
N THR A 211 15.56 -19.97 -9.56
CA THR A 211 14.98 -20.72 -10.69
C THR A 211 14.28 -19.75 -11.64
N PRO A 212 15.03 -18.86 -12.33
CA PRO A 212 14.48 -17.85 -13.24
C PRO A 212 13.72 -18.43 -14.44
N GLU A 213 13.94 -19.71 -14.76
CA GLU A 213 13.32 -20.48 -15.84
C GLU A 213 11.96 -21.09 -15.47
N ILE A 214 11.58 -21.05 -14.19
CA ILE A 214 10.26 -21.52 -13.73
C ILE A 214 9.39 -20.31 -13.49
N GLU A 215 8.36 -20.18 -14.33
CA GLU A 215 7.41 -19.09 -14.26
C GLU A 215 6.10 -19.52 -13.60
N GLY A 216 5.58 -18.63 -12.76
CA GLY A 216 4.20 -18.67 -12.30
C GLY A 216 3.62 -17.27 -12.23
N THR A 217 2.53 -17.16 -11.50
CA THR A 217 1.75 -15.95 -11.35
C THR A 217 1.76 -15.47 -9.90
N ARG A 218 1.92 -14.16 -9.68
CA ARG A 218 1.70 -13.54 -8.37
C ARG A 218 0.21 -13.57 -8.02
N GLY A 219 -0.11 -14.21 -6.91
CA GLY A 219 -1.45 -14.26 -6.35
C GLY A 219 -1.76 -13.07 -5.45
N PHE A 220 -2.79 -13.22 -4.63
CA PHE A 220 -3.32 -12.14 -3.80
C PHE A 220 -2.40 -11.80 -2.63
N TYR A 221 -2.52 -10.57 -2.18
CA TYR A 221 -1.82 -10.03 -1.03
C TYR A 221 -2.53 -10.34 0.28
N VAL A 222 -1.72 -10.54 1.31
CA VAL A 222 -2.13 -10.62 2.70
C VAL A 222 -1.24 -9.73 3.55
N ALA A 223 -1.76 -9.21 4.65
CA ALA A 223 -1.00 -8.42 5.61
C ALA A 223 -0.89 -9.19 6.92
N SER A 224 0.24 -9.04 7.60
CA SER A 224 0.41 -9.52 8.97
C SER A 224 -0.52 -8.77 9.91
N LYS A 225 -1.31 -9.51 10.71
CA LYS A 225 -2.12 -8.91 11.79
C LYS A 225 -1.27 -8.30 12.91
N ARG A 226 -0.01 -8.72 13.03
CA ARG A 226 0.87 -8.27 14.11
C ARG A 226 1.69 -7.05 13.72
N SER A 227 2.29 -7.07 12.53
CA SER A 227 3.27 -6.10 12.07
C SER A 227 2.75 -5.18 10.96
N GLY A 228 1.63 -5.53 10.32
CA GLY A 228 1.14 -4.83 9.14
C GLY A 228 2.00 -5.03 7.89
N LYS A 229 3.06 -5.85 7.97
CA LYS A 229 3.90 -6.19 6.80
C LYS A 229 3.08 -6.80 5.69
N LEU A 230 3.40 -6.40 4.46
CA LEU A 230 2.73 -6.84 3.25
C LEU A 230 3.41 -8.07 2.67
N TYR A 231 2.60 -9.07 2.34
CA TYR A 231 3.01 -10.27 1.66
C TYR A 231 2.13 -10.52 0.45
N PHE A 232 2.62 -11.23 -0.55
CA PHE A 232 1.77 -11.88 -1.55
C PHE A 232 1.90 -13.39 -1.45
N LEU A 233 0.82 -14.06 -1.83
CA LEU A 233 0.79 -15.52 -1.94
C LEU A 233 0.99 -15.95 -3.38
N THR A 234 1.63 -17.09 -3.57
CA THR A 234 1.73 -17.80 -4.84
C THR A 234 1.86 -19.30 -4.56
N CYS A 235 1.98 -20.14 -5.58
CA CYS A 235 2.16 -21.57 -5.39
C CYS A 235 3.59 -21.90 -4.93
N ARG A 236 3.71 -22.89 -4.04
CA ARG A 236 5.04 -23.37 -3.59
C ARG A 236 5.84 -23.86 -4.77
N HIS A 237 5.24 -24.66 -5.65
CA HIS A 237 5.98 -25.27 -6.75
C HIS A 237 6.52 -24.24 -7.78
N VAL A 238 6.05 -23.00 -7.75
CA VAL A 238 6.57 -21.90 -8.58
C VAL A 238 7.88 -21.37 -8.01
N VAL A 239 7.96 -21.17 -6.69
CA VAL A 239 9.11 -20.52 -6.04
C VAL A 239 10.08 -21.47 -5.35
N LEU A 240 9.61 -22.69 -5.06
CA LEU A 240 10.31 -23.78 -4.40
C LEU A 240 9.91 -25.10 -5.10
N PRO A 241 10.31 -25.30 -6.37
CA PRO A 241 10.05 -26.55 -7.08
C PRO A 241 10.69 -27.72 -6.33
N CYS A 242 9.93 -28.79 -6.15
CA CYS A 242 10.40 -30.04 -5.54
C CYS A 242 10.28 -31.17 -6.56
N ASN A 243 11.37 -31.92 -6.75
CA ASN A 243 11.40 -33.06 -7.69
C ASN A 243 11.18 -34.40 -6.98
N SER A 244 11.27 -34.42 -5.64
CA SER A 244 11.14 -35.59 -4.79
C SER A 244 10.26 -35.30 -3.56
N ALA A 245 9.81 -36.36 -2.89
CA ALA A 245 9.06 -36.22 -1.64
C ALA A 245 9.95 -35.75 -0.49
N GLU A 246 11.25 -36.05 -0.58
CA GLU A 246 12.29 -35.66 0.36
C GLU A 246 12.60 -34.15 0.29
N ASP A 247 12.51 -33.56 -0.91
CA ASP A 247 12.64 -32.10 -1.12
C ASP A 247 11.39 -31.31 -0.70
N ASN A 248 10.29 -32.02 -0.43
CA ASN A 248 9.02 -31.44 -0.04
C ASN A 248 8.99 -31.12 1.47
N VAL A 249 9.93 -30.29 1.91
CA VAL A 249 10.07 -29.85 3.30
C VAL A 249 9.55 -28.44 3.52
N GLU A 250 9.31 -28.10 4.78
CA GLU A 250 8.93 -26.73 5.16
C GLU A 250 10.10 -25.76 4.91
N TYR A 251 9.78 -24.60 4.35
CA TYR A 251 10.71 -23.48 4.21
C TYR A 251 10.30 -22.34 5.14
N LYS A 252 11.24 -21.83 5.94
CA LYS A 252 11.08 -20.67 6.82
C LYS A 252 12.32 -19.79 6.76
N TYR A 253 12.14 -18.54 6.39
CA TYR A 253 13.21 -17.54 6.45
C TYR A 253 13.32 -16.98 7.88
N THR A 254 14.17 -17.58 8.73
CA THR A 254 14.35 -17.17 10.14
C THR A 254 15.63 -16.39 10.46
N ASP A 255 16.69 -16.53 9.66
CA ASP A 255 17.99 -15.91 9.89
C ASP A 255 18.37 -14.96 8.74
N PRO A 256 18.66 -13.68 8.99
CA PRO A 256 19.17 -12.75 7.98
C PRO A 256 20.45 -13.21 7.26
N SER A 257 21.25 -14.10 7.87
CA SER A 257 22.46 -14.67 7.27
C SER A 257 22.18 -15.65 6.13
N GLN A 258 20.96 -16.22 6.08
CA GLN A 258 20.59 -17.16 5.03
C GLN A 258 20.35 -16.42 3.70
N PRO A 259 20.72 -17.01 2.54
CA PRO A 259 20.43 -16.43 1.24
C PRO A 259 18.93 -16.22 1.03
N ARG A 260 18.54 -15.00 0.64
CA ARG A 260 17.16 -14.70 0.26
C ARG A 260 16.84 -15.30 -1.10
N ILE A 261 15.70 -15.98 -1.19
CA ILE A 261 15.11 -16.38 -2.48
C ILE A 261 14.29 -15.18 -2.96
N GLY A 262 14.93 -14.30 -3.74
CA GLY A 262 14.30 -13.11 -4.30
C GLY A 262 13.24 -13.50 -5.32
N VAL A 263 12.13 -12.75 -5.36
CA VAL A 263 11.08 -12.93 -6.37
C VAL A 263 11.21 -11.84 -7.43
N ILE A 264 11.36 -12.25 -8.69
CA ILE A 264 11.56 -11.38 -9.84
C ILE A 264 10.21 -11.14 -10.51
N GLN A 265 9.84 -9.89 -10.74
CA GLN A 265 8.65 -9.50 -11.50
C GLN A 265 8.92 -8.34 -12.47
N PRO A 266 8.47 -8.45 -13.72
CA PRO A 266 8.00 -9.68 -14.36
C PRO A 266 9.10 -10.74 -14.43
N SER A 267 8.75 -12.00 -14.67
CA SER A 267 9.75 -13.05 -14.92
C SER A 267 10.67 -12.65 -16.10
N PRO A 268 11.91 -13.17 -16.20
CA PRO A 268 12.80 -12.87 -17.32
C PRO A 268 12.19 -13.21 -18.69
N GLU A 269 11.52 -14.36 -18.82
CA GLU A 269 10.91 -14.81 -20.08
C GLU A 269 9.71 -13.94 -20.47
N SER A 270 8.76 -13.74 -19.55
CA SER A 270 7.57 -12.90 -19.76
C SER A 270 7.92 -11.45 -20.09
N PHE A 271 8.96 -10.92 -19.47
CA PHE A 271 9.47 -9.57 -19.76
C PHE A 271 9.99 -9.45 -21.19
N GLU A 272 10.82 -10.40 -21.63
CA GLU A 272 11.31 -10.40 -23.00
C GLU A 272 10.17 -10.63 -24.01
N GLY A 273 9.18 -11.45 -23.66
CA GLY A 273 7.93 -11.61 -24.40
C GLY A 273 7.17 -10.29 -24.54
N THR A 274 7.04 -9.53 -23.45
CA THR A 274 6.40 -8.20 -23.42
C THR A 274 7.15 -7.22 -24.32
N ARG A 275 8.48 -7.16 -24.23
CA ARG A 275 9.32 -6.31 -25.10
C ARG A 275 9.14 -6.66 -26.58
N LYS A 276 9.14 -7.95 -26.93
CA LYS A 276 8.93 -8.42 -28.31
C LYS A 276 7.53 -8.06 -28.81
N ARG A 277 6.49 -8.28 -27.99
CA ARG A 277 5.10 -7.93 -28.30
C ARG A 277 4.95 -6.43 -28.55
N ALA A 278 5.44 -5.59 -27.64
CA ALA A 278 5.38 -4.13 -27.76
C ALA A 278 6.07 -3.62 -29.03
N LYS A 279 7.28 -4.12 -29.34
CA LYS A 279 8.01 -3.77 -30.57
C LYS A 279 7.25 -4.17 -31.84
N LYS A 280 6.69 -5.38 -31.85
CA LYS A 280 5.88 -5.87 -32.96
C LYS A 280 4.63 -5.03 -33.13
N GLU A 281 3.94 -4.73 -32.04
CA GLU A 281 2.72 -3.94 -32.06
C GLU A 281 2.97 -2.52 -32.58
N LEU A 282 4.03 -1.85 -32.12
CA LEU A 282 4.43 -0.54 -32.63
C LEU A 282 4.67 -0.58 -34.14
N LYS A 283 5.44 -1.56 -34.61
CA LYS A 283 5.71 -1.75 -36.04
C LYS A 283 4.42 -2.00 -36.83
N ASP A 284 3.49 -2.79 -36.29
CA ASP A 284 2.23 -3.08 -36.95
C ASP A 284 1.32 -1.83 -37.03
N TRP A 285 1.32 -0.96 -36.02
CA TRP A 285 0.60 0.31 -36.04
C TRP A 285 1.22 1.33 -37.00
N GLU A 286 2.56 1.44 -37.02
CA GLU A 286 3.28 2.32 -37.94
C GLU A 286 3.06 1.94 -39.42
N ASN A 287 2.97 0.64 -39.72
CA ASN A 287 2.81 0.15 -41.09
C ASN A 287 1.35 0.07 -41.57
N ASN A 288 0.36 0.22 -40.69
CA ASN A 288 -1.05 0.11 -41.06
C ASN A 288 -1.91 1.24 -40.46
N PRO A 289 -2.02 2.38 -41.17
CA PRO A 289 -2.83 3.54 -40.75
C PRO A 289 -4.33 3.23 -40.58
N ASN A 290 -4.82 2.14 -41.17
CA ASN A 290 -6.23 1.74 -41.13
C ASN A 290 -6.52 0.63 -40.11
N LYS A 291 -5.52 0.16 -39.36
CA LYS A 291 -5.65 -0.94 -38.38
C LYS A 291 -6.74 -0.69 -37.32
N GLY A 292 -7.04 0.58 -37.05
CA GLY A 292 -8.06 1.02 -36.10
C GLY A 292 -9.50 1.04 -36.61
N GLY A 293 -9.78 0.61 -37.84
CA GLY A 293 -11.13 0.61 -38.42
C GLY A 293 -11.82 1.99 -38.42
N GLY A 294 -11.03 3.08 -38.41
CA GLY A 294 -11.52 4.47 -38.38
C GLY A 294 -11.99 4.98 -37.01
N THR A 295 -12.11 4.13 -35.99
CA THR A 295 -12.55 4.51 -34.63
C THR A 295 -11.38 4.75 -33.67
N ILE A 296 -10.23 4.11 -33.93
CA ILE A 296 -9.02 4.26 -33.10
C ILE A 296 -8.05 5.22 -33.81
N PRO A 297 -7.68 6.35 -33.17
CA PRO A 297 -6.71 7.28 -33.75
C PRO A 297 -5.29 6.69 -33.69
N VAL A 298 -4.85 6.09 -34.80
CA VAL A 298 -3.52 5.44 -34.94
C VAL A 298 -2.35 6.32 -34.47
N PRO A 299 -2.27 7.62 -34.83
CA PRO A 299 -1.19 8.49 -34.36
C PRO A 299 -1.10 8.56 -32.83
N ARG A 300 -2.26 8.61 -32.15
CA ARG A 300 -2.33 8.66 -30.68
C ARG A 300 -1.84 7.36 -30.03
N VAL A 301 -2.10 6.21 -30.66
CA VAL A 301 -1.59 4.92 -30.18
C VAL A 301 -0.07 4.85 -30.29
N ILE A 302 0.49 5.32 -31.41
CA ILE A 302 1.94 5.38 -31.62
C ILE A 302 2.60 6.34 -30.62
N GLU A 303 2.04 7.54 -30.43
CA GLU A 303 2.52 8.54 -29.46
C GLU A 303 2.55 8.00 -28.02
N GLN A 304 1.60 7.13 -27.66
CA GLN A 304 1.57 6.48 -26.34
C GLN A 304 2.54 5.31 -26.24
N LEU A 305 2.62 4.46 -27.26
CA LEU A 305 3.40 3.21 -27.21
C LEU A 305 4.91 3.41 -27.38
N LYS A 306 5.30 4.38 -28.23
CA LYS A 306 6.71 4.64 -28.58
C LYS A 306 7.60 5.04 -27.39
N PRO A 307 7.20 5.95 -26.48
CA PRO A 307 8.01 6.32 -25.31
C PRO A 307 8.13 5.21 -24.26
N GLU A 308 7.24 4.21 -24.26
CA GLU A 308 7.28 3.11 -23.29
C GLU A 308 8.39 2.10 -23.57
N LEU A 309 8.78 1.92 -24.84
CA LEU A 309 9.80 0.95 -25.21
C LEU A 309 11.18 1.23 -24.56
N PRO A 310 11.71 2.47 -24.57
CA PRO A 310 12.92 2.81 -23.82
C PRO A 310 12.79 2.67 -22.29
N ILE A 311 11.58 2.81 -21.74
CA ILE A 311 11.35 2.60 -20.29
C ILE A 311 11.57 1.14 -19.94
N LEU A 312 11.08 0.21 -20.77
CA LEU A 312 11.36 -1.22 -20.59
C LEU A 312 12.86 -1.52 -20.60
N ASP A 313 13.69 -0.79 -21.35
CA ASP A 313 15.14 -1.07 -21.35
C ASP A 313 15.81 -0.82 -19.99
N ARG A 314 15.21 0.01 -19.12
CA ARG A 314 15.69 0.23 -17.74
C ARG A 314 15.51 -0.98 -16.83
N TRP A 315 14.58 -1.88 -17.17
CA TRP A 315 14.22 -3.04 -16.36
C TRP A 315 14.77 -4.35 -16.94
N LYS A 316 15.75 -4.25 -17.85
CA LYS A 316 16.30 -5.42 -18.54
C LYS A 316 17.02 -6.36 -17.57
N ASP A 317 17.75 -5.82 -16.60
CA ASP A 317 18.40 -6.62 -15.57
C ASP A 317 17.32 -7.23 -14.64
N PRO A 318 17.30 -8.56 -14.46
CA PRO A 318 16.38 -9.19 -13.51
C PRO A 318 16.58 -8.74 -12.06
N SER A 319 17.78 -8.27 -11.68
CA SER A 319 18.05 -7.79 -10.32
C SER A 319 17.32 -6.48 -9.99
N ASP A 320 17.11 -5.61 -11.00
CA ASP A 320 16.30 -4.39 -10.89
C ASP A 320 14.79 -4.68 -10.73
N ARG A 321 14.39 -5.95 -10.92
CA ARG A 321 13.01 -6.43 -10.91
C ARG A 321 12.71 -7.32 -9.71
N VAL A 322 13.58 -7.35 -8.70
CA VAL A 322 13.33 -8.12 -7.48
C VAL A 322 12.33 -7.36 -6.61
N ILE A 323 11.13 -7.91 -6.44
CA ILE A 323 10.00 -7.24 -5.77
C ILE A 323 9.81 -7.62 -4.31
N GLY A 324 10.66 -8.52 -3.82
CA GLY A 324 10.51 -9.16 -2.52
C GLY A 324 11.25 -10.47 -2.43
N HIS A 325 10.93 -11.28 -1.43
CA HIS A 325 11.56 -12.59 -1.24
C HIS A 325 10.63 -13.58 -0.53
N VAL A 326 10.86 -14.87 -0.74
CA VAL A 326 10.10 -15.95 -0.07
C VAL A 326 10.45 -15.95 1.42
N VAL A 327 9.44 -15.99 2.30
CA VAL A 327 9.62 -16.03 3.76
C VAL A 327 9.06 -17.28 4.42
N TYR A 328 8.03 -17.90 3.83
CA TYR A 328 7.42 -19.09 4.38
C TYR A 328 6.79 -19.96 3.28
N SER A 329 6.93 -21.28 3.39
CA SER A 329 6.12 -22.22 2.59
C SER A 329 6.04 -23.57 3.31
N PRO A 330 4.85 -24.09 3.63
CA PRO A 330 4.70 -25.45 4.14
C PRO A 330 5.03 -26.50 3.05
N PRO A 331 5.25 -27.77 3.42
CA PRO A 331 5.25 -28.87 2.46
C PRO A 331 3.98 -28.90 1.62
N LEU A 332 4.11 -29.26 0.34
CA LEU A 332 3.01 -29.60 -0.55
C LEU A 332 2.18 -30.72 0.07
N VAL A 333 0.88 -30.48 0.27
CA VAL A 333 -0.07 -31.40 0.93
C VAL A 333 0.25 -31.62 2.42
N ALA A 334 0.31 -30.54 3.21
CA ALA A 334 0.43 -30.63 4.67
C ALA A 334 -0.92 -30.75 5.42
N GLY A 335 -2.02 -31.07 4.75
CA GLY A 335 -3.29 -31.39 5.41
C GLY A 335 -3.07 -32.46 6.49
N ALA A 336 -3.65 -32.27 7.68
CA ALA A 336 -3.42 -33.16 8.82
C ALA A 336 -3.98 -34.58 8.60
N LYS A 337 -4.80 -34.77 7.57
CA LYS A 337 -5.43 -36.05 7.21
C LYS A 337 -5.29 -36.36 5.73
N HIS A 338 -5.21 -37.65 5.40
CA HIS A 338 -5.36 -38.11 4.03
C HIS A 338 -6.67 -37.58 3.41
N GLN A 339 -6.62 -37.12 2.16
CA GLN A 339 -7.78 -36.61 1.39
C GLN A 339 -8.32 -35.23 1.84
N GLU A 340 -7.52 -34.40 2.52
CA GLU A 340 -7.82 -32.98 2.71
C GLU A 340 -7.45 -32.14 1.47
N TYR A 341 -7.69 -30.82 1.52
CA TYR A 341 -7.31 -29.89 0.46
C TYR A 341 -5.81 -29.80 0.25
N THR A 342 -5.39 -29.52 -0.99
CA THR A 342 -3.99 -29.26 -1.28
C THR A 342 -3.53 -28.00 -0.56
N LEU A 343 -2.31 -28.01 -0.03
CA LEU A 343 -1.66 -26.81 0.51
C LEU A 343 -0.41 -26.55 -0.31
N ASP A 344 -0.60 -25.89 -1.44
CA ASP A 344 0.43 -25.53 -2.40
C ASP A 344 0.61 -24.01 -2.39
N VAL A 345 1.31 -23.52 -1.38
CA VAL A 345 1.39 -22.08 -1.12
C VAL A 345 2.77 -21.67 -0.65
N ALA A 346 3.21 -20.51 -1.10
CA ALA A 346 4.35 -19.79 -0.57
C ALA A 346 3.93 -18.36 -0.23
N VAL A 347 4.51 -17.84 0.84
CA VAL A 347 4.34 -16.47 1.32
C VAL A 347 5.63 -15.71 1.01
N CYS A 348 5.48 -14.59 0.32
CA CYS A 348 6.59 -13.75 -0.10
C CYS A 348 6.44 -12.35 0.49
N GLU A 349 7.44 -11.88 1.23
CA GLU A 349 7.48 -10.51 1.76
C GLU A 349 7.77 -9.53 0.62
N VAL A 350 6.95 -8.50 0.52
CA VAL A 350 7.09 -7.42 -0.48
C VAL A 350 8.19 -6.46 -0.03
N ASP A 351 9.02 -6.00 -0.98
CA ASP A 351 10.00 -4.95 -0.70
C ASP A 351 9.28 -3.60 -0.46
N PRO A 352 9.37 -3.03 0.75
CA PRO A 352 8.68 -1.79 1.09
C PRO A 352 9.24 -0.56 0.36
N SER A 353 10.43 -0.64 -0.25
CA SER A 353 10.96 0.44 -1.09
C SER A 353 10.24 0.54 -2.44
N LEU A 354 9.60 -0.55 -2.88
CA LEU A 354 8.89 -0.66 -4.15
C LEU A 354 7.38 -0.46 -3.97
N LEU A 355 6.78 -1.11 -2.96
CA LEU A 355 5.38 -0.96 -2.59
C LEU A 355 5.25 -0.63 -1.10
N ASP A 356 4.69 0.54 -0.82
CA ASP A 356 4.37 1.04 0.50
C ASP A 356 2.89 1.42 0.61
N ALA A 357 2.45 1.81 1.78
CA ALA A 357 1.05 2.16 2.04
C ALA A 357 0.53 3.37 1.23
N ASN A 358 1.40 4.14 0.56
CA ASN A 358 1.04 5.31 -0.23
C ASN A 358 0.89 5.01 -1.72
N ASN A 359 1.59 4.00 -2.24
CA ASN A 359 1.47 3.59 -3.64
C ASN A 359 0.82 2.22 -3.82
N PHE A 360 0.46 1.49 -2.77
CA PHE A 360 -0.19 0.19 -2.93
C PHE A 360 -1.72 0.31 -3.07
N LEU A 361 -2.28 -0.21 -4.17
CA LEU A 361 -3.73 -0.17 -4.43
C LEU A 361 -4.51 -1.29 -3.73
N GLY A 362 -3.85 -2.25 -3.10
CA GLY A 362 -4.48 -3.41 -2.47
C GLY A 362 -4.61 -4.60 -3.42
N ASN A 363 -5.46 -5.57 -3.04
CA ASN A 363 -5.84 -6.66 -3.93
C ASN A 363 -6.68 -6.13 -5.09
N VAL A 364 -6.05 -5.88 -6.23
CA VAL A 364 -6.69 -5.30 -7.41
C VAL A 364 -6.31 -6.07 -8.66
N VAL A 365 -7.30 -6.42 -9.48
CA VAL A 365 -7.12 -7.02 -10.80
C VAL A 365 -7.32 -5.94 -11.85
N ASP A 366 -6.39 -5.83 -12.80
CA ASP A 366 -6.57 -5.02 -14.01
C ASP A 366 -7.17 -5.90 -15.13
N TRP A 367 -8.36 -5.52 -15.60
CA TRP A 367 -9.10 -6.21 -16.66
C TRP A 367 -8.42 -6.16 -18.04
N GLY A 368 -7.35 -5.41 -18.21
CA GLY A 368 -6.62 -5.29 -19.47
C GLY A 368 -7.50 -4.70 -20.57
N ASN A 369 -7.42 -5.29 -21.76
CA ASN A 369 -8.24 -4.93 -22.92
C ASN A 369 -9.51 -5.80 -23.05
N THR A 370 -9.98 -6.38 -21.94
CA THR A 370 -11.20 -7.19 -21.96
C THR A 370 -12.41 -6.32 -22.31
N LEU A 371 -13.25 -6.80 -23.22
CA LEU A 371 -14.46 -6.09 -23.64
C LEU A 371 -15.46 -6.02 -22.47
N GLY A 372 -15.87 -4.79 -22.11
CA GLY A 372 -16.83 -4.56 -21.01
C GLY A 372 -18.16 -5.28 -21.17
N PHE A 373 -18.59 -5.57 -22.40
CA PHE A 373 -19.78 -6.37 -22.67
C PHE A 373 -19.66 -7.82 -22.18
N CYS A 374 -18.47 -8.43 -22.29
CA CYS A 374 -18.24 -9.80 -21.78
C CYS A 374 -18.35 -9.82 -20.25
N LEU A 375 -17.78 -8.81 -19.58
CA LEU A 375 -17.78 -8.70 -18.12
C LEU A 375 -19.20 -8.59 -17.57
N THR A 376 -19.98 -7.67 -18.11
CA THR A 376 -21.39 -7.47 -17.72
C THR A 376 -22.25 -8.69 -18.01
N SER A 377 -22.05 -9.34 -19.16
CA SER A 377 -22.77 -10.57 -19.53
C SER A 377 -22.48 -11.76 -18.60
N TYR A 378 -21.32 -11.76 -17.93
CA TYR A 378 -20.92 -12.81 -16.99
C TYR A 378 -21.10 -12.39 -15.53
N GLY A 379 -21.75 -11.24 -15.28
CA GLY A 379 -22.12 -10.75 -13.97
C GLY A 379 -21.02 -10.03 -13.21
N PHE A 380 -19.88 -9.72 -13.84
CA PHE A 380 -18.79 -8.98 -13.21
C PHE A 380 -19.02 -7.48 -13.25
N GLU A 381 -18.71 -6.82 -12.14
CA GLU A 381 -18.62 -5.37 -12.08
C GLU A 381 -17.39 -4.88 -12.86
N PHE A 382 -17.62 -3.94 -13.76
CA PHE A 382 -16.59 -3.31 -14.57
C PHE A 382 -16.68 -1.79 -14.42
N SER A 383 -15.59 -1.16 -14.00
CA SER A 383 -15.40 0.27 -14.11
C SER A 383 -14.70 0.58 -15.43
N PRO A 384 -15.39 1.20 -16.42
CA PRO A 384 -14.77 1.54 -17.70
C PRO A 384 -13.65 2.57 -17.59
N GLU A 385 -13.70 3.40 -16.53
CA GLU A 385 -12.73 4.47 -16.29
C GLU A 385 -11.40 3.94 -15.76
N THR A 386 -11.44 2.96 -14.85
CA THR A 386 -10.22 2.46 -14.20
C THR A 386 -9.76 1.13 -14.78
N ARG A 387 -10.68 0.29 -15.29
CA ARG A 387 -10.44 -1.13 -15.64
C ARG A 387 -9.98 -1.99 -14.45
N LEU A 388 -10.00 -1.43 -13.24
CA LEU A 388 -9.53 -2.08 -12.02
C LEU A 388 -10.73 -2.65 -11.25
N GLN A 389 -10.63 -3.90 -10.80
CA GLN A 389 -11.55 -4.49 -9.83
C GLN A 389 -10.82 -4.78 -8.53
N ARG A 390 -11.33 -4.22 -7.43
CA ARG A 390 -10.84 -4.54 -6.09
C ARG A 390 -11.41 -5.87 -5.65
N LEU A 391 -10.55 -6.72 -5.09
CA LEU A 391 -10.94 -7.97 -4.45
C LEU A 391 -10.94 -7.81 -2.93
N ASN A 392 -11.98 -8.30 -2.27
CA ASN A 392 -12.08 -8.26 -0.82
C ASN A 392 -12.79 -9.51 -0.26
N GLY A 393 -12.29 -10.00 0.87
CA GLY A 393 -12.81 -11.19 1.53
C GLY A 393 -12.62 -12.47 0.72
N PHE A 394 -13.25 -13.53 1.20
CA PHE A 394 -13.24 -14.85 0.57
C PHE A 394 -14.64 -15.24 0.14
N VAL A 395 -14.72 -16.13 -0.86
CA VAL A 395 -15.91 -16.96 -1.04
C VAL A 395 -15.89 -18.03 0.07
N PRO A 396 -16.89 -18.07 0.95
CA PRO A 396 -16.97 -19.10 1.99
C PRO A 396 -17.04 -20.50 1.37
N MET A 397 -16.33 -21.46 1.97
CA MET A 397 -16.27 -22.83 1.46
C MET A 397 -17.64 -23.51 1.36
N ASP A 398 -18.56 -23.23 2.27
CA ASP A 398 -19.94 -23.74 2.23
C ASP A 398 -20.73 -23.14 1.06
N GLU A 399 -20.51 -21.87 0.73
CA GLU A 399 -21.08 -21.22 -0.45
C GLU A 399 -20.46 -21.74 -1.77
N MET A 400 -19.18 -22.14 -1.77
CA MET A 400 -18.57 -22.81 -2.94
C MET A 400 -19.25 -24.15 -3.26
N VAL A 401 -19.76 -24.85 -2.23
CA VAL A 401 -20.53 -26.09 -2.40
C VAL A 401 -21.97 -25.79 -2.80
N LYS A 402 -22.58 -24.80 -2.14
CA LYS A 402 -23.99 -24.44 -2.32
C LYS A 402 -24.12 -22.94 -2.62
N PRO A 403 -23.97 -22.53 -3.90
CA PRO A 403 -24.08 -21.14 -4.28
C PRO A 403 -25.46 -20.57 -3.96
N GLY A 404 -25.52 -19.37 -3.38
CA GLY A 404 -26.77 -18.69 -3.06
C GLY A 404 -27.48 -18.06 -4.27
N SER A 405 -26.82 -18.03 -5.43
CA SER A 405 -27.32 -17.43 -6.67
C SER A 405 -27.01 -18.32 -7.86
N LYS A 406 -27.89 -18.29 -8.86
CA LYS A 406 -27.70 -19.00 -10.13
C LYS A 406 -26.71 -18.26 -11.04
N SER A 407 -25.79 -19.01 -11.63
CA SER A 407 -24.88 -18.61 -12.72
C SER A 407 -25.68 -18.16 -13.96
N LEU A 408 -25.11 -17.20 -14.69
CA LEU A 408 -25.60 -16.80 -16.01
C LEU A 408 -25.15 -17.85 -17.05
N SER A 409 -25.93 -18.91 -17.25
CA SER A 409 -25.66 -19.94 -18.27
C SER A 409 -26.73 -19.98 -19.36
N GLU A 410 -26.40 -20.66 -20.47
CA GLU A 410 -27.36 -20.88 -21.56
C GLU A 410 -28.52 -21.78 -21.09
N PRO A 411 -29.72 -21.65 -21.69
CA PRO A 411 -30.86 -22.50 -21.37
C PRO A 411 -30.50 -23.98 -21.53
N GLY A 412 -30.59 -24.76 -20.43
CA GLY A 412 -30.31 -26.20 -20.42
C GLY A 412 -29.02 -26.63 -19.73
N GLU A 413 -28.14 -25.70 -19.34
CA GLU A 413 -27.00 -26.00 -18.45
C GLU A 413 -27.38 -25.85 -16.97
N ASP A 414 -26.71 -26.60 -16.10
CA ASP A 414 -26.87 -26.43 -14.66
C ASP A 414 -26.41 -25.02 -14.24
N THR A 415 -27.38 -24.22 -13.83
CA THR A 415 -27.16 -22.82 -13.43
C THR A 415 -26.65 -22.71 -11.99
N GLU A 416 -26.59 -23.77 -11.18
CA GLU A 416 -26.27 -23.66 -9.74
C GLU A 416 -24.76 -23.72 -9.45
N CYS A 417 -23.95 -22.96 -10.19
CA CYS A 417 -22.50 -22.86 -9.99
C CYS A 417 -22.01 -21.40 -9.86
N LEU A 418 -20.82 -21.22 -9.27
CA LEU A 418 -20.20 -19.90 -9.20
C LEU A 418 -19.49 -19.57 -10.52
N VAL A 419 -19.79 -18.38 -11.06
CA VAL A 419 -19.00 -17.77 -12.12
C VAL A 419 -17.75 -17.16 -11.52
N VAL A 420 -16.59 -17.56 -12.04
CA VAL A 420 -15.28 -17.11 -11.55
C VAL A 420 -14.43 -16.56 -12.69
N SER A 421 -13.51 -15.66 -12.34
CA SER A 421 -12.50 -15.14 -13.23
C SER A 421 -11.13 -15.21 -12.58
N LYS A 422 -10.09 -15.11 -13.40
CA LYS A 422 -8.72 -14.84 -12.97
C LYS A 422 -8.04 -13.95 -13.97
N ARG A 423 -6.93 -13.34 -13.55
CA ARG A 423 -5.87 -12.89 -14.44
C ARG A 423 -4.64 -13.76 -14.20
N GLY A 424 -4.22 -14.51 -15.21
CA GLY A 424 -3.00 -15.33 -15.18
C GLY A 424 -1.88 -14.68 -15.99
N ALA A 425 -0.63 -14.99 -15.63
CA ALA A 425 0.54 -14.52 -16.37
C ALA A 425 0.54 -14.99 -17.84
N ALA A 426 0.08 -16.21 -18.09
CA ALA A 426 0.08 -16.81 -19.42
C ALA A 426 -1.25 -16.58 -20.15
N SER A 427 -2.39 -16.70 -19.46
CA SER A 427 -3.71 -16.60 -20.10
C SER A 427 -4.31 -15.20 -20.14
N GLU A 428 -3.72 -14.23 -19.44
CA GLU A 428 -4.36 -12.95 -19.09
C GLU A 428 -5.72 -13.20 -18.41
N VAL A 429 -6.76 -12.39 -18.71
CA VAL A 429 -8.10 -12.51 -18.14
C VAL A 429 -8.88 -13.64 -18.79
N THR A 430 -9.41 -14.55 -17.96
CA THR A 430 -10.26 -15.66 -18.38
C THR A 430 -11.46 -15.84 -17.46
N PHE A 431 -12.49 -16.54 -17.94
CA PHE A 431 -13.74 -16.79 -17.24
C PHE A 431 -14.03 -18.28 -17.16
N GLY A 432 -14.58 -18.70 -16.05
CA GLY A 432 -14.88 -20.10 -15.79
C GLY A 432 -16.09 -20.30 -14.90
N LYS A 433 -16.50 -21.56 -14.83
CA LYS A 433 -17.53 -22.06 -13.91
C LYS A 433 -16.85 -22.97 -12.91
N ALA A 434 -16.90 -22.60 -11.63
CA ALA A 434 -16.39 -23.45 -10.57
C ALA A 434 -17.34 -24.63 -10.36
N ASN A 435 -16.79 -25.83 -10.22
CA ASN A 435 -17.59 -26.99 -9.81
C ASN A 435 -18.20 -26.75 -8.41
N ASN A 436 -19.19 -27.54 -8.00
CA ASN A 436 -19.75 -27.48 -6.64
C ASN A 436 -19.00 -28.39 -5.67
N LEU A 437 -18.21 -29.34 -6.20
CA LEU A 437 -17.44 -30.29 -5.39
C LEU A 437 -15.97 -30.27 -5.80
N PRO A 438 -15.05 -30.44 -4.85
CA PRO A 438 -13.63 -30.54 -5.16
C PRO A 438 -13.30 -31.90 -5.82
N SER A 439 -12.34 -31.87 -6.73
CA SER A 439 -11.74 -33.04 -7.35
C SER A 439 -10.62 -33.61 -6.48
N LEU A 440 -10.51 -34.93 -6.41
CA LEU A 440 -9.37 -35.60 -5.80
C LEU A 440 -8.23 -35.75 -6.82
N ARG A 441 -7.13 -35.03 -6.63
CA ARG A 441 -5.95 -35.10 -7.51
C ARG A 441 -4.84 -35.92 -6.88
N THR A 442 -4.16 -36.72 -7.69
CA THR A 442 -2.94 -37.44 -7.29
C THR A 442 -1.71 -36.70 -7.79
N TYR A 443 -0.73 -36.49 -6.91
CA TYR A 443 0.60 -35.98 -7.20
C TYR A 443 1.56 -37.17 -7.17
N GLU A 444 2.33 -37.36 -8.24
CA GLU A 444 3.39 -38.38 -8.29
C GLU A 444 4.74 -37.68 -8.28
N PHE A 445 5.58 -38.02 -7.32
CA PHE A 445 6.96 -37.54 -7.27
C PHE A 445 7.85 -38.48 -8.09
N GLY A 446 9.01 -37.99 -8.55
CA GLY A 446 9.93 -38.77 -9.39
C GLY A 446 10.41 -40.08 -8.75
N THR A 447 10.29 -40.21 -7.42
CA THR A 447 10.61 -41.41 -6.64
C THR A 447 9.49 -42.47 -6.63
N GLY A 448 8.35 -42.22 -7.30
CA GLY A 448 7.19 -43.11 -7.32
C GLY A 448 6.20 -42.91 -6.16
N SER A 449 6.55 -42.07 -5.19
CA SER A 449 5.66 -41.69 -4.08
C SER A 449 4.43 -40.93 -4.60
N LYS A 450 3.24 -41.24 -4.06
CA LYS A 450 1.98 -40.60 -4.45
C LYS A 450 1.32 -39.89 -3.28
N LEU A 451 0.90 -38.65 -3.48
CA LEU A 451 0.06 -37.89 -2.54
C LEU A 451 -1.28 -37.57 -3.18
N ARG A 452 -2.36 -37.53 -2.39
CA ARG A 452 -3.70 -37.18 -2.87
C ARG A 452 -4.26 -36.01 -2.10
N ALA A 453 -4.85 -35.05 -2.81
CA ALA A 453 -5.43 -33.87 -2.19
C ALA A 453 -6.64 -33.36 -2.98
N LEU A 454 -7.59 -32.75 -2.28
CA LEU A 454 -8.76 -32.09 -2.84
C LEU A 454 -8.37 -30.73 -3.44
N GLN A 455 -8.85 -30.46 -4.65
CA GLN A 455 -8.70 -29.20 -5.35
C GLN A 455 -9.98 -28.83 -6.07
N TRP A 456 -10.29 -27.55 -6.16
CA TRP A 456 -11.50 -27.11 -6.82
C TRP A 456 -11.33 -27.11 -8.33
N GLY A 457 -12.17 -27.88 -9.03
CA GLY A 457 -12.20 -27.89 -10.49
C GLY A 457 -12.90 -26.65 -11.03
N ILE A 458 -12.31 -26.02 -12.02
CA ILE A 458 -12.86 -24.88 -12.75
C ILE A 458 -12.86 -25.22 -14.24
N PHE A 459 -14.03 -25.09 -14.84
CA PHE A 459 -14.26 -25.35 -16.25
C PHE A 459 -14.26 -24.04 -17.03
N ARG A 460 -14.00 -24.14 -18.33
CA ARG A 460 -14.23 -23.02 -19.27
C ARG A 460 -15.68 -22.52 -19.15
N PHE A 461 -15.89 -21.21 -19.27
CA PHE A 461 -17.20 -20.60 -19.07
C PHE A 461 -18.25 -21.11 -20.09
N ASN A 462 -17.98 -20.95 -21.40
CA ASN A 462 -18.83 -21.46 -22.48
C ASN A 462 -18.01 -22.31 -23.45
N GLN A 463 -18.38 -23.58 -23.59
CA GLN A 463 -17.78 -24.51 -24.55
C GLN A 463 -17.76 -23.91 -25.96
N GLY A 464 -16.58 -23.85 -26.59
CA GLY A 464 -16.39 -23.39 -27.97
C GLY A 464 -16.52 -21.88 -28.21
N LYS A 465 -16.96 -21.09 -27.22
CA LYS A 465 -17.14 -19.63 -27.34
C LYS A 465 -16.14 -18.82 -26.52
N THR A 466 -15.63 -19.39 -25.43
CA THR A 466 -14.62 -18.74 -24.56
C THR A 466 -13.31 -19.50 -24.59
N LYS A 467 -12.21 -18.78 -24.31
CA LYS A 467 -10.89 -19.38 -24.08
C LYS A 467 -10.93 -20.39 -22.91
N ASN A 468 -9.92 -21.26 -22.86
CA ASN A 468 -9.66 -22.10 -21.68
C ASN A 468 -9.51 -21.24 -20.43
N PHE A 469 -9.86 -21.78 -19.27
CA PHE A 469 -9.73 -21.03 -18.02
C PHE A 469 -8.26 -20.77 -17.68
N SER A 470 -7.35 -21.73 -17.90
CA SER A 470 -5.91 -21.53 -17.80
C SER A 470 -5.15 -22.05 -19.01
N GLU A 471 -3.92 -21.56 -19.17
CA GLU A 471 -2.93 -22.16 -20.07
C GLU A 471 -2.24 -23.38 -19.43
N ARG A 472 -1.44 -24.11 -20.22
CA ARG A 472 -0.72 -25.32 -19.78
C ARG A 472 0.43 -25.04 -18.79
N GLY A 473 0.88 -23.80 -18.69
CA GLY A 473 1.95 -23.37 -17.79
C GLY A 473 1.89 -21.86 -17.56
N GLY A 474 2.54 -21.38 -16.49
CA GLY A 474 2.63 -19.97 -16.14
C GLY A 474 1.48 -19.42 -15.27
N ASP A 475 0.28 -20.02 -15.33
CA ASP A 475 -0.89 -19.55 -14.56
C ASP A 475 -0.92 -20.00 -13.08
N SER A 476 -0.02 -20.89 -12.66
CA SER A 476 0.06 -21.34 -11.26
C SER A 476 0.30 -20.16 -10.32
N GLY A 477 -0.50 -20.04 -9.28
CA GLY A 477 -0.48 -18.91 -8.34
C GLY A 477 -1.44 -17.78 -8.71
N ALA A 478 -2.13 -17.84 -9.85
CA ALA A 478 -3.12 -16.84 -10.23
C ALA A 478 -4.32 -16.85 -9.27
N THR A 479 -4.72 -15.65 -8.81
CA THR A 479 -5.91 -15.47 -7.97
C THR A 479 -7.18 -15.68 -8.78
N VAL A 480 -7.99 -16.64 -8.33
CA VAL A 480 -9.37 -16.85 -8.79
C VAL A 480 -10.31 -16.05 -7.89
N PHE A 481 -11.29 -15.38 -8.48
CA PHE A 481 -12.29 -14.58 -7.77
C PHE A 481 -13.68 -14.69 -8.41
N ASP A 482 -14.72 -14.46 -7.62
CA ASP A 482 -16.10 -14.50 -8.10
C ASP A 482 -16.56 -13.15 -8.70
N SER A 483 -17.76 -13.13 -9.27
CA SER A 483 -18.37 -11.92 -9.84
C SER A 483 -18.55 -10.77 -8.84
N ARG A 484 -18.58 -11.07 -7.54
CA ARG A 484 -18.71 -10.12 -6.43
C ARG A 484 -17.35 -9.57 -5.93
N GLY A 485 -16.25 -9.95 -6.58
CA GLY A 485 -14.91 -9.53 -6.18
C GLY A 485 -14.39 -10.22 -4.92
N ARG A 486 -14.92 -11.39 -4.54
CA ARG A 486 -14.40 -12.17 -3.42
C ARG A 486 -13.38 -13.18 -3.91
N ILE A 487 -12.32 -13.39 -3.12
CA ILE A 487 -11.25 -14.31 -3.48
C ILE A 487 -11.75 -15.76 -3.29
N PHE A 488 -11.69 -16.54 -4.37
CA PHE A 488 -12.05 -17.96 -4.38
C PHE A 488 -10.85 -18.85 -4.05
N GLY A 489 -9.69 -18.60 -4.67
CA GLY A 489 -8.54 -19.49 -4.54
C GLY A 489 -7.31 -19.09 -5.35
N LEU A 490 -6.30 -19.95 -5.35
CA LEU A 490 -5.10 -19.85 -6.19
C LEU A 490 -5.07 -21.02 -7.17
N VAL A 491 -4.78 -20.78 -8.45
CA VAL A 491 -4.58 -21.84 -9.44
C VAL A 491 -3.35 -22.67 -9.07
N THR A 492 -3.51 -23.98 -8.94
CA THR A 492 -2.43 -24.92 -8.55
C THR A 492 -2.03 -25.87 -9.67
N GLY A 493 -2.84 -25.98 -10.73
CA GLY A 493 -2.52 -26.81 -11.88
C GLY A 493 -3.73 -27.04 -12.77
N TRP A 494 -3.63 -28.06 -13.61
CA TRP A 494 -4.67 -28.40 -14.57
C TRP A 494 -4.66 -29.89 -14.93
N SER A 495 -5.67 -30.34 -15.67
CA SER A 495 -5.70 -31.62 -16.37
C SER A 495 -6.26 -31.44 -17.77
N GLY A 496 -5.74 -32.22 -18.73
CA GLY A 496 -6.12 -32.14 -20.13
C GLY A 496 -5.23 -33.05 -20.97
N ASN A 497 -5.16 -32.77 -22.27
CA ASN A 497 -4.30 -33.48 -23.20
C ASN A 497 -3.07 -32.63 -23.56
N LYS A 498 -2.24 -33.11 -24.49
CA LYS A 498 -1.05 -32.37 -24.93
C LYS A 498 -1.36 -31.03 -25.58
N GLU A 499 -2.59 -30.80 -26.04
CA GLU A 499 -3.00 -29.65 -26.83
C GLU A 499 -3.93 -28.68 -26.06
N ASP A 500 -4.67 -29.18 -25.06
CA ASP A 500 -5.73 -28.41 -24.41
C ASP A 500 -5.88 -28.69 -22.92
N VAL A 501 -6.19 -27.63 -22.18
CA VAL A 501 -6.60 -27.68 -20.78
C VAL A 501 -8.10 -27.96 -20.70
N ALA A 502 -8.48 -29.05 -20.04
CA ALA A 502 -9.88 -29.41 -19.82
C ALA A 502 -10.42 -28.87 -18.49
N ILE A 503 -9.64 -29.01 -17.42
CA ILE A 503 -10.02 -28.58 -16.06
C ILE A 503 -8.82 -27.86 -15.46
N THR A 504 -9.05 -26.67 -14.92
CA THR A 504 -8.09 -25.97 -14.07
C THR A 504 -8.39 -26.29 -12.61
N TYR A 505 -7.36 -26.45 -11.79
CA TYR A 505 -7.48 -26.73 -10.37
C TYR A 505 -7.07 -25.53 -9.54
N ALA A 506 -7.84 -25.24 -8.50
CA ALA A 506 -7.54 -24.19 -7.54
C ALA A 506 -7.53 -24.71 -6.10
N MET A 507 -6.58 -24.22 -5.30
CA MET A 507 -6.60 -24.32 -3.85
C MET A 507 -7.50 -23.23 -3.26
N PRO A 508 -8.48 -23.55 -2.41
CA PRO A 508 -9.35 -22.55 -1.82
C PRO A 508 -8.59 -21.55 -0.92
N ALA A 509 -8.90 -20.26 -1.08
CA ALA A 509 -8.16 -19.20 -0.40
C ALA A 509 -8.45 -19.14 1.10
N GLU A 510 -9.71 -19.33 1.50
CA GLU A 510 -10.11 -19.38 2.92
C GLU A 510 -9.31 -20.45 3.67
N PHE A 511 -9.23 -21.66 3.11
CA PHE A 511 -8.42 -22.76 3.65
C PHE A 511 -6.93 -22.42 3.72
N ALA A 512 -6.35 -21.93 2.62
CA ALA A 512 -4.92 -21.62 2.56
C ALA A 512 -4.51 -20.57 3.60
N VAL A 513 -5.29 -19.50 3.75
CA VAL A 513 -5.02 -18.41 4.70
C VAL A 513 -5.20 -18.87 6.15
N ALA A 514 -6.19 -19.74 6.42
CA ALA A 514 -6.36 -20.35 7.73
C ALA A 514 -5.16 -21.24 8.11
N GLU A 515 -4.68 -22.08 7.20
CA GLU A 515 -3.53 -22.96 7.44
C GLU A 515 -2.21 -22.18 7.59
N ILE A 516 -1.99 -21.12 6.79
CA ILE A 516 -0.84 -20.21 6.98
C ILE A 516 -0.91 -19.57 8.37
N SER A 517 -2.09 -19.05 8.76
CA SER A 517 -2.29 -18.40 10.06
C SER A 517 -2.09 -19.32 11.25
N LYS A 518 -2.32 -20.63 11.06
CA LYS A 518 -2.11 -21.66 12.06
C LYS A 518 -0.63 -22.06 12.20
N ARG A 519 0.12 -22.10 11.10
CA ARG A 519 1.48 -22.69 11.06
C ARG A 519 2.61 -21.68 11.18
N TRP A 520 2.36 -20.43 10.80
CA TRP A 520 3.40 -19.42 10.71
C TRP A 520 3.01 -18.11 11.38
N GLU A 521 2.14 -17.31 10.75
CA GLU A 521 1.75 -16.00 11.27
C GLU A 521 0.31 -15.67 10.88
N LYS A 522 -0.43 -15.06 11.81
CA LYS A 522 -1.81 -14.61 11.55
C LYS A 522 -1.80 -13.50 10.49
N VAL A 523 -2.48 -13.75 9.39
CA VAL A 523 -2.59 -12.81 8.26
C VAL A 523 -4.06 -12.54 7.89
N HIS A 524 -4.30 -11.49 7.11
CA HIS A 524 -5.63 -11.14 6.55
C HIS A 524 -5.52 -10.54 5.15
N THR A 525 -6.59 -10.66 4.36
CA THR A 525 -6.67 -10.12 2.99
C THR A 525 -7.08 -8.66 2.91
N ASN A 526 -7.51 -8.07 4.02
CA ASN A 526 -7.81 -6.64 4.09
C ASN A 526 -6.53 -5.81 4.25
N VAL A 527 -5.72 -5.81 3.21
CA VAL A 527 -4.37 -5.22 3.20
C VAL A 527 -4.34 -3.69 3.18
N LEU A 528 -5.51 -3.05 3.08
CA LEU A 528 -5.65 -1.58 3.17
C LEU A 528 -6.25 -1.12 4.49
N GLU A 529 -6.95 -1.98 5.22
CA GLU A 529 -7.38 -1.66 6.58
C GLU A 529 -6.16 -1.65 7.49
N ARG A 530 -5.77 -0.45 7.90
CA ARG A 530 -4.94 -0.26 9.08
C ARG A 530 -5.80 -0.69 10.27
N GLU A 531 -5.46 -1.79 10.95
CA GLU A 531 -6.15 -2.14 12.20
C GLU A 531 -6.14 -0.88 13.10
N PRO A 532 -7.30 -0.44 13.63
CA PRO A 532 -7.29 0.56 14.67
C PRO A 532 -6.46 -0.01 15.82
N GLN A 533 -5.40 0.70 16.21
CA GLN A 533 -4.59 0.33 17.36
C GLN A 533 -5.53 -0.02 18.52
N ARG A 534 -5.41 -1.25 19.05
CA ARG A 534 -6.08 -1.66 20.28
C ARG A 534 -5.73 -0.64 21.37
N THR A 535 -6.65 0.28 21.66
CA THR A 535 -6.61 1.04 22.90
C THR A 535 -6.85 0.05 24.03
N PHE A 536 -5.79 -0.29 24.75
CA PHE A 536 -5.90 -0.79 26.10
C PHE A 536 -6.62 0.29 26.92
N GLY A 537 -7.90 0.07 27.24
CA GLY A 537 -8.65 1.06 28.02
C GLY A 537 -10.15 0.85 28.05
N SER A 538 -10.63 -0.33 28.46
CA SER A 538 -11.99 -0.52 29.00
C SER A 538 -12.10 -1.86 29.73
N LEU A 539 -11.19 -2.10 30.67
CA LEU A 539 -11.48 -2.97 31.82
C LEU A 539 -11.63 -2.01 32.99
N PHE A 540 -12.85 -1.60 33.32
CA PHE A 540 -13.31 -1.11 34.64
C PHE A 540 -14.64 -0.36 34.45
N LEU A 541 -15.73 -1.09 34.23
CA LEU A 541 -17.10 -0.63 34.54
C LEU A 541 -18.08 -1.82 34.48
N SER A 542 -17.84 -2.84 35.29
CA SER A 542 -18.86 -3.85 35.61
C SER A 542 -18.85 -4.34 37.08
N SER A 543 -18.09 -3.69 37.98
CA SER A 543 -17.94 -4.15 39.37
C SER A 543 -18.25 -3.11 40.44
N ILE A 544 -19.22 -2.21 40.21
CA ILE A 544 -19.81 -1.39 41.29
C ILE A 544 -21.34 -1.37 41.13
N ILE A 545 -21.96 -2.53 41.28
CA ILE A 545 -23.35 -2.67 41.72
C ILE A 545 -23.37 -3.76 42.79
N SER A 546 -22.96 -3.43 44.01
CA SER A 546 -23.35 -4.16 45.23
C SER A 546 -22.65 -3.51 46.43
N LEU A 547 -23.09 -2.33 46.84
CA LEU A 547 -22.98 -1.83 48.21
C LEU A 547 -23.70 -0.49 48.23
N PHE A 548 -25.00 -0.53 48.55
CA PHE A 548 -25.74 0.43 49.38
C PHE A 548 -27.23 0.09 49.24
N LYS A 549 -27.71 -0.81 50.11
CA LYS A 549 -29.12 -0.90 50.48
C LYS A 549 -29.43 0.27 51.41
N PHE A 550 -30.54 0.98 51.17
CA PHE A 550 -31.68 1.17 52.09
C PHE A 550 -32.69 2.17 51.50
N PRO A 551 -33.96 2.20 51.96
CA PRO A 551 -35.15 2.37 51.13
C PRO A 551 -35.85 3.70 51.43
N LEU A 552 -36.92 4.05 50.71
CA LEU A 552 -38.23 4.42 51.27
C LEU A 552 -39.17 5.01 50.19
N LEU A 553 -40.39 4.48 50.21
CA LEU A 553 -41.70 5.08 49.95
C LEU A 553 -42.06 5.76 48.60
N SER A 554 -42.95 5.04 47.89
CA SER A 554 -44.27 5.48 47.40
C SER A 554 -44.49 6.95 47.04
N PHE A 555 -44.95 7.22 45.81
CA PHE A 555 -46.21 7.91 45.54
C PHE A 555 -46.55 7.81 44.03
N LEU A 556 -47.65 7.14 43.71
CA LEU A 556 -48.48 7.39 42.52
C LEU A 556 -49.29 8.68 42.80
N PRO A 557 -49.67 9.50 41.79
CA PRO A 557 -50.82 9.11 40.98
C PRO A 557 -50.79 9.54 39.50
N SER A 558 -51.78 8.95 38.82
CA SER A 558 -52.31 9.07 37.47
C SER A 558 -52.69 10.47 36.94
N LEU A 559 -52.95 10.50 35.62
CA LEU A 559 -53.82 11.37 34.81
C LEU A 559 -53.15 12.61 34.16
N PHE A 560 -53.08 12.67 32.82
CA PHE A 560 -54.17 13.16 31.94
C PHE A 560 -53.79 13.07 30.44
N LYS A 561 -54.74 12.53 29.67
CA LYS A 561 -54.99 12.60 28.21
C LYS A 561 -54.00 11.96 27.23
#